data_AF-A0A821Y953-F1
#
_entry.id   AF-A0A821Y953-F1
#
_cell.length_a   1.000
_cell.length_b   1.000
_cell.length_c   1.000
_cell.angle_alpha   90.00
_cell.angle_beta   90.00
_cell.angle_gamma   90.00
#
_symmetry.space_group_name_H-M   'P 1'
#
loop_
_entity.id
_entity.type
_entity.pdbx_description
1 polymer ?
#
loop_
_entity_poly.entity_id
_entity_poly.type
_entity_poly.pdbx_seq_one_letter_code
_entity_poly.pdbx_strand_id
1 'polypeptide(L)'
;MAIAVMVINVYAKNLEVTIVRAGSTFDTTQDVIVKLQYRNTGQKKINIVKWYLPGKELYDPLFKITCNNVPVEYLGPMIKRVKASAKDVIPLAPGKIISTVVALSSAYDMSKTCNYSIQYNMQSDLIIFSDDQTLETIPD
;
A
#
# COMPACT_ATOMS: atom_id res chain seq x y z
N MET A 1 19.78 -13.67 11.99
CA MET A 1 18.55 -14.26 12.60
C MET A 1 17.40 -14.00 11.63
N ALA A 2 16.50 -14.95 11.42
CA ALA A 2 15.52 -14.87 10.32
C ALA A 2 14.27 -14.04 10.69
N ILE A 3 14.05 -12.91 10.01
CA ILE A 3 12.75 -12.24 10.00
C ILE A 3 11.79 -13.03 9.09
N ALA A 4 10.68 -13.55 9.64
CA ALA A 4 9.58 -14.10 8.86
C ALA A 4 8.56 -12.99 8.54
N VAL A 5 8.20 -12.86 7.26
CA VAL A 5 7.16 -11.92 6.81
C VAL A 5 5.99 -12.70 6.23
N MET A 6 4.82 -12.54 6.83
CA MET A 6 3.57 -13.09 6.30
C MET A 6 2.98 -12.11 5.28
N VAL A 7 2.73 -12.62 4.07
CA VAL A 7 2.11 -11.88 2.96
C VAL A 7 0.61 -12.14 2.96
N ILE A 8 -0.19 -11.08 2.93
CA ILE A 8 -1.64 -11.17 2.75
C ILE A 8 -2.01 -10.53 1.41
N ASN A 9 -2.79 -11.23 0.61
CA ASN A 9 -3.43 -10.66 -0.58
C ASN A 9 -4.69 -9.91 -0.15
N VAL A 10 -4.82 -8.66 -0.57
CA VAL A 10 -6.00 -7.85 -0.27
C VAL A 10 -6.76 -7.57 -1.55
N TYR A 11 -8.06 -7.80 -1.54
CA TYR A 11 -8.96 -7.56 -2.65
C TYR A 11 -9.83 -6.35 -2.35
N ALA A 12 -9.80 -5.37 -3.23
CA ALA A 12 -10.48 -4.10 -3.12
C ALA A 12 -11.39 -3.90 -4.35
N LYS A 13 -12.70 -4.22 -4.25
CA LYS A 13 -13.68 -4.21 -5.35
C LYS A 13 -13.25 -5.09 -6.56
N ASN A 14 -12.34 -4.58 -7.38
CA ASN A 14 -11.79 -5.17 -8.61
C ASN A 14 -10.26 -5.03 -8.72
N LEU A 15 -9.61 -4.61 -7.64
CA LEU A 15 -8.18 -4.44 -7.53
C LEU A 15 -7.63 -5.47 -6.55
N GLU A 16 -6.77 -6.35 -7.04
CA GLU A 16 -5.99 -7.28 -6.24
C GLU A 16 -4.65 -6.62 -5.90
N VAL A 17 -4.33 -6.53 -4.61
CA VAL A 17 -3.04 -6.05 -4.12
C VAL A 17 -2.30 -7.22 -3.49
N THR A 18 -1.20 -7.61 -4.11
CA THR A 18 -0.31 -8.68 -3.65
C THR A 18 0.99 -8.07 -3.13
N ILE A 19 1.34 -8.37 -1.89
CA ILE A 19 2.63 -7.99 -1.31
C ILE A 19 3.64 -9.09 -1.64
N VAL A 20 4.52 -8.86 -2.61
CA VAL A 20 5.63 -9.76 -2.92
C VAL A 20 6.83 -9.39 -2.07
N ARG A 21 7.27 -10.31 -1.21
CA ARG A 21 8.50 -10.13 -0.43
C ARG A 21 9.73 -10.25 -1.34
N ALA A 22 10.68 -9.32 -1.23
CA ALA A 22 11.88 -9.33 -2.07
C ALA A 22 13.01 -10.27 -1.59
N GLY A 23 12.85 -10.95 -0.44
CA GLY A 23 13.85 -11.92 0.08
C GLY A 23 13.29 -12.74 1.26
N SER A 24 13.86 -13.90 1.59
CA SER A 24 13.34 -14.84 2.59
C SER A 24 13.74 -14.54 4.04
N THR A 25 14.79 -13.76 4.25
CA THR A 25 15.35 -13.42 5.56
C THR A 25 15.93 -12.01 5.49
N PHE A 26 15.42 -11.10 6.31
CA PHE A 26 16.08 -9.82 6.56
C PHE A 26 16.92 -10.01 7.83
N ASP A 27 18.21 -9.67 7.78
CA ASP A 27 18.98 -9.39 9.00
C ASP A 27 18.69 -7.96 9.45
N THR A 28 18.86 -7.66 10.74
CA THR A 28 18.54 -6.36 11.36
C THR A 28 19.30 -5.17 10.76
N THR A 29 20.31 -5.42 9.93
CA THR A 29 21.12 -4.41 9.25
C THR A 29 20.70 -4.16 7.80
N GLN A 30 19.72 -4.91 7.27
CA GLN A 30 19.27 -4.79 5.89
C GLN A 30 17.90 -4.13 5.78
N ASP A 31 17.72 -3.33 4.72
CA ASP A 31 16.44 -2.71 4.45
C ASP A 31 15.35 -3.75 4.16
N VAL A 32 14.22 -3.60 4.85
CA VAL A 32 13.05 -4.45 4.65
C VAL A 32 12.29 -3.93 3.43
N ILE A 33 12.65 -4.46 2.26
CA ILE A 33 12.05 -4.06 0.99
C ILE A 33 10.90 -5.01 0.61
N VAL A 34 9.74 -4.43 0.30
CA VAL A 34 8.58 -5.16 -0.21
C VAL A 34 8.20 -4.63 -1.59
N LYS A 35 7.76 -5.53 -2.47
CA LYS A 35 7.19 -5.18 -3.77
C LYS A 35 5.68 -5.31 -3.68
N LEU A 36 4.95 -4.26 -4.03
CA LEU A 36 3.49 -4.32 -4.13
C LEU A 36 3.09 -4.49 -5.59
N GLN A 37 2.23 -5.45 -5.85
CA GLN A 37 1.65 -5.68 -7.16
C GLN A 37 0.16 -5.36 -7.11
N TYR A 38 -0.23 -4.36 -7.88
CA TYR A 38 -1.59 -3.89 -8.04
C TYR A 38 -2.13 -4.42 -9.35
N ARG A 39 -3.05 -5.38 -9.31
CA ARG A 39 -3.64 -6.03 -10.47
C ARG A 39 -5.11 -5.67 -10.60
N ASN A 40 -5.51 -5.19 -11.77
CA ASN A 40 -6.92 -5.03 -12.09
C ASN A 40 -7.49 -6.40 -12.48
N THR A 41 -8.27 -7.01 -11.58
CA THR A 41 -8.97 -8.28 -11.81
C THR A 41 -10.37 -8.09 -12.39
N GLY A 42 -10.85 -6.84 -12.47
CA GLY A 42 -12.12 -6.49 -13.07
C GLY A 42 -12.09 -6.47 -14.60
N GLN A 43 -13.27 -6.26 -15.18
CA GLN A 43 -13.49 -6.15 -16.63
C GLN A 43 -13.47 -4.70 -17.14
N LYS A 44 -13.48 -3.72 -16.22
CA LYS A 44 -13.46 -2.29 -16.54
C LYS A 44 -12.12 -1.68 -16.20
N LYS A 45 -11.75 -0.64 -16.94
CA LYS A 45 -10.59 0.21 -16.62
C LYS A 45 -10.83 0.88 -15.26
N ILE A 46 -9.84 0.79 -14.37
CA ILE A 46 -9.86 1.48 -13.07
C ILE A 46 -8.80 2.57 -13.05
N ASN A 47 -9.05 3.64 -12.31
CA ASN A 47 -8.08 4.71 -12.11
C ASN A 47 -7.52 4.60 -10.70
N ILE A 48 -6.21 4.44 -10.56
CA ILE A 48 -5.53 4.31 -9.26
C ILE A 48 -4.93 5.65 -8.90
N VAL A 49 -5.20 6.15 -7.69
CA VAL A 49 -4.59 7.38 -7.20
C VAL A 49 -3.10 7.14 -6.92
N LYS A 50 -2.23 7.97 -7.50
CA LYS A 50 -0.76 7.87 -7.42
C LYS A 50 -0.24 7.89 -5.98
N TRP A 51 -0.95 8.52 -5.06
CA TRP A 51 -0.53 8.66 -3.67
C TRP A 51 -0.49 7.32 -2.91
N TYR A 52 -1.33 6.36 -3.30
CA TYR A 52 -1.34 5.02 -2.71
C TYR A 52 -0.45 4.02 -3.44
N LEU A 53 0.29 4.48 -4.45
CA LEU A 53 1.37 3.72 -5.07
C LEU A 53 2.67 4.12 -4.36
N PRO A 54 3.13 3.32 -3.39
CA PRO A 54 4.31 3.69 -2.63
C PRO A 54 5.52 3.74 -3.55
N GLY A 55 6.28 4.82 -3.48
CA GLY A 55 7.52 4.99 -4.21
C GLY A 55 8.72 4.53 -3.39
N LYS A 56 9.84 5.23 -3.58
CA LYS A 56 11.02 5.07 -2.70
C LYS A 56 10.71 5.36 -1.24
N GLU A 57 9.79 6.30 -1.00
CA GLU A 57 9.36 6.74 0.33
C GLU A 57 7.89 6.41 0.54
N LEU A 58 7.54 6.12 1.80
CA LEU A 58 6.19 5.92 2.26
C LEU A 58 5.73 7.20 2.98
N TYR A 59 4.61 7.78 2.55
CA TYR A 59 4.07 9.04 3.08
C TYR A 59 2.78 8.86 3.90
N ASP A 60 2.28 7.62 3.97
CA ASP A 60 1.06 7.26 4.66
C ASP A 60 1.21 5.84 5.24
N PRO A 61 0.58 5.53 6.38
CA PRO A 61 0.62 4.20 6.98
C PRO A 61 -0.27 3.22 6.19
N LEU A 62 0.11 2.92 4.94
CA LEU A 62 -0.61 1.99 4.06
C LEU A 62 -0.60 0.55 4.60
N PHE A 63 0.33 0.24 5.49
CA PHE A 63 0.55 -1.07 6.05
C PHE A 63 0.25 -1.10 7.54
N LYS A 64 -0.44 -2.15 7.96
CA LYS A 64 -0.50 -2.56 9.35
C LYS A 64 0.57 -3.61 9.57
N ILE A 65 1.61 -3.24 10.30
CA ILE A 65 2.73 -4.12 10.63
C ILE A 65 2.58 -4.55 12.09
N THR A 66 2.70 -5.84 12.36
CA THR A 66 2.77 -6.38 13.72
C THR A 66 4.02 -7.24 13.89
N CYS A 67 4.65 -7.16 15.05
CA CYS A 67 5.82 -7.91 15.48
C CYS A 67 5.39 -8.83 16.62
N ASN A 68 5.32 -10.15 16.38
CA ASN A 68 4.77 -11.11 17.36
C ASN A 68 3.41 -10.65 17.93
N ASN A 69 2.51 -10.20 17.04
CA ASN A 69 1.18 -9.65 17.36
C ASN A 69 1.16 -8.27 18.05
N VAL A 70 2.31 -7.67 18.33
CA VAL A 70 2.39 -6.29 18.83
C VAL A 70 2.44 -5.32 17.65
N PRO A 71 1.58 -4.30 17.55
CA PRO A 71 1.63 -3.33 16.46
C PRO A 71 2.97 -2.58 16.45
N VAL A 72 3.51 -2.40 15.25
CA VAL A 72 4.73 -1.62 15.01
C VAL A 72 4.30 -0.21 14.63
N GLU A 73 4.89 0.78 15.29
CA GLU A 73 4.57 2.18 15.07
C GLU A 73 5.10 2.67 13.71
N TYR A 74 4.30 3.51 13.04
CA TYR A 74 4.70 4.20 11.84
C TYR A 74 5.48 5.47 12.22
N LEU A 75 6.73 5.54 11.79
CA LEU A 75 7.66 6.65 12.03
C LEU A 75 7.90 7.50 10.77
N GLY A 76 7.26 7.16 9.64
CA GLY A 76 7.39 7.89 8.40
C GLY A 76 6.66 9.25 8.42
N PRO A 77 6.92 10.09 7.40
CA PRO A 77 6.19 11.35 7.24
C PRO A 77 4.69 11.07 7.00
N MET A 78 3.82 11.91 7.55
CA MET A 78 2.39 11.92 7.24
C MET A 78 2.05 13.25 6.56
N ILE A 79 1.58 13.19 5.32
CA ILE A 79 1.31 14.40 4.53
C ILE A 79 -0.20 14.53 4.32
N LYS A 80 -0.76 15.65 4.81
CA LYS A 80 -2.16 15.99 4.53
C LYS A 80 -2.33 16.39 3.06
N ARG A 81 -3.23 15.72 2.34
CA ARG A 81 -3.51 15.97 0.92
C ARG A 81 -4.95 16.43 0.71
N VAL A 82 -5.16 17.25 -0.32
CA VAL A 82 -6.51 17.56 -0.84
C VAL A 82 -7.12 16.31 -1.51
N LYS A 83 -8.40 16.33 -1.88
CA LYS A 83 -9.01 15.22 -2.63
C LYS A 83 -8.24 15.02 -3.95
N ALA A 84 -7.97 13.77 -4.31
CA ALA A 84 -7.27 13.45 -5.55
C ALA A 84 -8.05 13.97 -6.77
N SER A 85 -7.35 14.55 -7.72
CA SER A 85 -7.93 15.01 -8.99
C SER A 85 -7.67 14.01 -10.11
N ALA A 86 -8.32 14.19 -11.26
CA ALA A 86 -8.06 13.39 -12.47
C ALA A 86 -6.59 13.46 -12.97
N LYS A 87 -5.78 14.42 -12.50
CA LYS A 87 -4.33 14.50 -12.83
C LYS A 87 -3.48 13.58 -11.94
N ASP A 88 -3.99 13.23 -10.77
CA ASP A 88 -3.31 12.44 -9.74
C ASP A 88 -3.57 10.94 -9.87
N VAL A 89 -4.27 10.52 -10.93
CA VAL A 89 -4.61 9.12 -11.16
C VAL A 89 -3.80 8.51 -12.29
N ILE A 90 -3.59 7.20 -12.20
CA ILE A 90 -3.01 6.38 -13.25
C ILE A 90 -4.08 5.41 -13.75
N PRO A 91 -4.35 5.38 -15.07
CA PRO A 91 -5.25 4.40 -15.64
C PRO A 91 -4.64 2.99 -15.60
N LEU A 92 -5.38 2.03 -15.06
CA LEU A 92 -5.04 0.61 -15.09
C LEU A 92 -6.09 -0.17 -15.88
N ALA A 93 -5.69 -0.70 -17.04
CA ALA A 93 -6.57 -1.50 -17.89
C ALA A 93 -6.88 -2.88 -17.24
N PRO A 94 -7.99 -3.53 -17.62
CA PRO A 94 -8.32 -4.89 -17.19
C PRO A 94 -7.15 -5.86 -17.39
N GLY A 95 -6.84 -6.67 -16.37
CA GLY A 95 -5.76 -7.65 -16.40
C GLY A 95 -4.34 -7.08 -16.32
N LYS A 96 -4.17 -5.75 -16.33
CA LYS A 96 -2.85 -5.12 -16.16
C LYS A 96 -2.42 -5.10 -14.70
N ILE A 97 -1.10 -5.12 -14.53
CA ILE A 97 -0.43 -5.11 -13.23
C ILE A 97 0.53 -3.93 -13.17
N ILE A 98 0.49 -3.17 -12.09
CA ILE A 98 1.50 -2.18 -11.72
C ILE A 98 2.29 -2.74 -10.53
N SER A 99 3.61 -2.76 -10.64
CA SER A 99 4.49 -3.15 -9.53
C SER A 99 5.22 -1.92 -8.98
N THR A 100 5.23 -1.79 -7.66
CA THR A 100 5.97 -0.75 -6.94
C THR A 100 6.85 -1.40 -5.89
N VAL A 101 7.91 -0.72 -5.47
CA VAL A 101 8.86 -1.23 -4.49
C VAL A 101 9.05 -0.17 -3.42
N VAL A 102 8.92 -0.56 -2.16
CA VAL A 102 9.03 0.34 -1.01
C VAL A 102 9.86 -0.30 0.10
N ALA A 103 10.70 0.51 0.75
CA ALA A 103 11.46 0.11 1.93
C ALA A 103 10.63 0.41 3.18
N LEU A 104 10.13 -0.62 3.86
CA LEU A 104 9.36 -0.46 5.10
C LEU A 104 10.24 -0.08 6.28
N SER A 105 11.50 -0.50 6.28
CA SER A 105 12.51 -0.09 7.27
C SER A 105 12.75 1.43 7.31
N SER A 106 12.39 2.15 6.23
CA SER A 106 12.50 3.61 6.19
C SER A 106 11.41 4.34 6.99
N ALA A 107 10.28 3.67 7.24
CA ALA A 107 9.08 4.30 7.80
C ALA A 107 8.49 3.56 9.01
N TYR A 108 9.02 2.39 9.38
CA TYR A 108 8.61 1.63 10.56
C TYR A 108 9.84 1.19 11.34
N ASP A 109 9.72 1.12 12.67
CA ASP A 109 10.77 0.56 13.52
C ASP A 109 10.85 -0.96 13.35
N MET A 110 11.69 -1.39 12.41
CA MET A 110 11.98 -2.80 12.13
C MET A 110 13.34 -3.26 12.71
N SER A 111 13.87 -2.55 13.71
CA SER A 111 15.16 -2.88 14.36
C SER A 111 15.12 -4.18 15.17
N LYS A 112 13.92 -4.61 15.59
CA LYS A 112 13.72 -5.78 16.45
C LYS A 112 13.69 -7.07 15.64
N THR A 113 14.34 -8.10 16.15
CA THR A 113 14.23 -9.43 15.56
C THR A 113 12.92 -10.09 16.02
N CYS A 114 11.94 -10.20 15.13
CA CYS A 114 10.67 -10.89 15.40
C CYS A 114 10.00 -11.36 14.10
N ASN A 115 8.88 -12.06 14.25
CA ASN A 115 8.01 -12.41 13.14
C ASN A 115 7.13 -11.22 12.80
N TYR A 116 7.35 -10.62 11.64
CA TYR A 116 6.58 -9.48 11.17
C TYR A 116 5.39 -9.96 10.34
N SER A 117 4.17 -9.57 10.70
CA SER A 117 3.00 -9.70 9.84
C SER A 117 2.74 -8.36 9.18
N ILE A 118 2.71 -8.34 7.84
CA ILE A 118 2.50 -7.12 7.07
C ILE A 118 1.16 -7.28 6.36
N GLN A 119 0.24 -6.37 6.68
CA GLN A 119 -1.10 -6.37 6.09
C GLN A 119 -1.32 -5.04 5.41
N TYR A 120 -1.88 -5.07 4.20
CA TYR A 120 -2.27 -3.85 3.51
C TYR A 120 -3.59 -3.35 4.11
N ASN A 121 -3.59 -2.16 4.72
CA ASN A 121 -4.71 -1.65 5.52
C ASN A 121 -5.30 -0.36 4.91
N MET A 122 -5.63 -0.40 3.63
CA MET A 122 -6.23 0.74 2.94
C MET A 122 -7.60 0.40 2.38
N GLN A 123 -8.53 1.33 2.55
CA GLN A 123 -9.87 1.22 1.99
C GLN A 123 -9.82 1.36 0.47
N SER A 124 -10.60 0.51 -0.21
CA SER A 124 -10.69 0.46 -1.67
C SER A 124 -11.14 1.79 -2.29
N ASP A 125 -12.04 2.51 -1.62
CA ASP A 125 -12.59 3.79 -2.09
C ASP A 125 -11.58 4.94 -2.08
N LEU A 126 -10.51 4.83 -1.29
CA LEU A 126 -9.42 5.79 -1.30
C LEU A 126 -8.48 5.54 -2.49
N ILE A 127 -8.22 4.27 -2.80
CA ILE A 127 -7.23 3.86 -3.82
C ILE A 127 -7.80 4.00 -5.23
N ILE A 128 -9.06 3.60 -5.42
CA ILE A 128 -9.75 3.63 -6.70
C ILE A 128 -10.44 4.97 -6.85
N PHE A 129 -9.97 5.77 -7.79
CA PHE A 129 -10.64 7.01 -8.17
C PHE A 129 -11.90 6.68 -8.97
N SER A 130 -13.05 6.94 -8.35
CA SER A 130 -14.35 6.99 -9.02
C SER A 130 -14.71 8.45 -9.24
N ASP A 131 -14.93 8.83 -10.49
CA ASP A 131 -15.47 10.15 -10.86
C ASP A 131 -16.93 10.33 -10.39
N ASP A 132 -17.56 9.24 -9.95
CA ASP A 132 -18.90 9.17 -9.35
C ASP A 132 -18.92 9.69 -7.91
N GLN A 133 -18.35 10.86 -7.72
CA GLN A 133 -18.61 11.72 -6.59
C GLN A 133 -19.40 12.88 -7.18
N THR A 134 -20.63 12.59 -7.61
CA THR A 134 -21.66 13.60 -7.74
C THR A 134 -21.57 14.46 -6.50
N LEU A 135 -21.22 15.71 -6.74
CA LEU A 135 -21.16 16.76 -5.75
C LEU A 135 -22.47 16.66 -4.97
N GLU A 136 -22.38 16.31 -3.68
CA GLU A 136 -23.44 16.66 -2.75
C GLU A 136 -23.46 18.20 -2.79
N THR A 137 -24.28 18.73 -3.69
CA THR A 137 -24.72 20.11 -3.70
C THR A 137 -25.24 20.37 -2.30
N ILE A 138 -24.43 21.08 -1.50
CA ILE A 138 -24.87 21.70 -0.26
C ILE A 138 -25.87 22.78 -0.72
N PRO A 139 -27.18 22.67 -0.46
CA PRO A 139 -28.05 23.82 -0.64
C PRO A 139 -27.68 24.89 0.39
N ASP A 140 -27.65 26.14 -0.07
CA ASP A 140 -27.43 27.37 0.71
C ASP A 140 -28.29 27.45 2.00
#